data_AF-A0A642V120-F1
#
_entry.id   AF-A0A642V120-F1
#
_cell.length_a   1.000
_cell.length_b   1.000
_cell.length_c   1.000
_cell.angle_alpha   90.00
_cell.angle_beta   90.00
_cell.angle_gamma   90.00
#
_symmetry.space_group_name_H-M   'P 1'
#
loop_
_entity.id
_entity.type
_entity.pdbx_description
1 polymer ?
#
loop_
_entity_poly.entity_id
_entity_poly.type
_entity_poly.pdbx_seq_one_letter_code
_entity_poly.pdbx_strand_id
1 'polypeptide(L)'
;MNFGAEALQQAQEYLQTSGLPEEFTMQAMMYVSARHNSTPFERGGTFEAPITRALGKPPNKDCLQPFGCLVEYKTPKGATQKAVFLGVDIGMFGEKDPPAFNVYDPKTKREKQVAKVEFFPNKFPMRDGFD
;
A
#
# COMPACT_ATOMS: atom_id res chain seq x y z
N MET A 1 -2.68 -6.24 24.52
CA MET A 1 -3.17 -5.68 23.25
C MET A 1 -3.25 -6.81 22.23
N ASN A 2 -4.40 -6.99 21.59
CA ASN A 2 -4.64 -8.07 20.63
C ASN A 2 -4.51 -7.48 19.22
N PHE A 3 -3.28 -7.46 18.68
CA PHE A 3 -2.93 -6.81 17.42
C PHE A 3 -3.85 -7.23 16.25
N GLY A 4 -4.35 -8.46 16.26
CA GLY A 4 -5.26 -8.95 15.21
C GLY A 4 -6.61 -8.21 15.16
N ALA A 5 -7.19 -7.85 16.31
CA ALA A 5 -8.47 -7.14 16.35
C ALA A 5 -8.33 -5.68 15.90
N GLU A 6 -7.26 -5.02 16.33
CA GLU A 6 -6.93 -3.64 15.92
C GLU A 6 -6.58 -3.56 14.43
N ALA A 7 -5.86 -4.56 13.90
CA ALA A 7 -5.51 -4.61 12.49
C ALA A 7 -6.72 -4.85 11.59
N LEU A 8 -7.66 -5.70 12.01
CA LEU A 8 -8.91 -5.92 11.28
C LEU A 8 -9.77 -4.65 11.23
N GLN A 9 -9.88 -3.94 12.36
CA GLN A 9 -10.62 -2.68 12.41
C GLN A 9 -10.02 -1.63 11.45
N GLN A 10 -8.69 -1.44 11.48
CA GLN A 10 -8.01 -0.53 10.55
C GLN A 10 -8.18 -0.94 9.09
N ALA A 11 -8.13 -2.25 8.79
CA ALA A 11 -8.38 -2.75 7.44
C ALA A 11 -9.79 -2.39 6.96
N GLN A 12 -10.81 -2.53 7.82
CA GLN A 12 -12.18 -2.13 7.51
C GLN A 12 -12.30 -0.61 7.27
N GLU A 13 -11.65 0.21 8.07
CA GLU A 13 -11.61 1.67 7.90
C GLU A 13 -10.98 2.06 6.55
N TYR A 14 -9.90 1.39 6.14
CA TYR A 14 -9.28 1.62 4.83
C TYR A 14 -10.19 1.20 3.67
N LEU A 15 -10.89 0.08 3.77
CA LEU A 15 -11.86 -0.34 2.77
C LEU A 15 -13.00 0.68 2.63
N GLN A 16 -13.56 1.15 3.76
CA GLN A 16 -14.60 2.17 3.77
C GLN A 16 -14.12 3.50 3.15
N THR A 17 -12.93 3.95 3.53
CA THR A 17 -12.37 5.23 3.04
C THR A 17 -12.09 5.18 1.54
N SER A 18 -11.60 4.05 1.04
CA SER A 18 -11.22 3.85 -0.36
C SER A 18 -12.39 3.50 -1.28
N GLY A 19 -13.51 3.01 -0.73
CA GLY A 19 -14.63 2.47 -1.50
C GLY A 19 -14.37 1.07 -2.07
N LEU A 20 -13.32 0.39 -1.63
CA LEU A 20 -13.03 -0.99 -2.05
C LEU A 20 -13.97 -1.99 -1.37
N PRO A 21 -14.42 -3.05 -2.08
CA PRO A 21 -15.31 -4.06 -1.52
C PRO A 21 -14.59 -4.96 -0.49
N GLU A 22 -15.38 -5.63 0.35
CA GLU A 22 -14.90 -6.46 1.47
C GLU A 22 -13.97 -7.61 1.05
N GLU A 23 -14.05 -8.07 -0.21
CA GLU A 23 -13.13 -9.06 -0.77
C GLU A 23 -11.64 -8.64 -0.69
N PHE A 24 -11.35 -7.34 -0.58
CA PHE A 24 -9.99 -6.82 -0.39
C PHE A 24 -9.52 -6.78 1.07
N THR A 25 -10.25 -7.38 2.01
CA THR A 25 -9.90 -7.38 3.44
C THR A 25 -8.50 -7.94 3.69
N MET A 26 -8.10 -9.01 2.98
CA MET A 26 -6.77 -9.59 3.16
C MET A 26 -5.67 -8.60 2.74
N GLN A 27 -5.86 -7.90 1.62
CA GLN A 27 -4.95 -6.89 1.10
C GLN A 27 -4.86 -5.69 2.04
N ALA A 28 -6.00 -5.24 2.56
CA ALA A 28 -6.05 -4.18 3.56
C ALA A 28 -5.32 -4.58 4.87
N MET A 29 -5.47 -5.82 5.34
CA MET A 29 -4.72 -6.32 6.50
C MET A 29 -3.20 -6.41 6.24
N MET A 30 -2.80 -6.88 5.05
CA MET A 30 -1.39 -6.88 4.66
C MET A 30 -0.83 -5.46 4.62
N TYR A 31 -1.60 -4.51 4.11
CA TYR A 31 -1.25 -3.09 4.11
C TYR A 31 -1.12 -2.51 5.52
N VAL A 32 -2.01 -2.86 6.46
CA VAL A 32 -1.88 -2.47 7.88
C VAL A 32 -0.54 -2.94 8.45
N SER A 33 -0.20 -4.22 8.24
CA SER A 33 1.08 -4.78 8.68
C SER A 33 2.28 -4.08 8.02
N ALA A 34 2.19 -3.82 6.72
CA ALA A 34 3.21 -3.12 5.95
C ALA A 34 3.51 -1.73 6.52
N ARG A 35 2.44 -0.97 6.76
CA ARG A 35 2.49 0.39 7.27
C ARG A 35 3.02 0.41 8.70
N HIS A 36 2.54 -0.48 9.56
CA HIS A 36 3.01 -0.57 10.95
C HIS A 36 4.52 -0.83 11.01
N ASN A 37 5.03 -1.78 10.21
CA ASN A 37 6.44 -2.15 10.23
C ASN A 37 7.37 -1.11 9.56
N SER A 38 6.83 -0.26 8.68
CA SER A 38 7.59 0.71 7.90
C SER A 38 7.49 2.15 8.42
N THR A 39 6.56 2.45 9.33
CA THR A 39 6.40 3.78 9.91
C THR A 39 7.46 4.01 10.99
N PRO A 40 8.33 5.03 10.86
CA PRO A 40 9.30 5.36 11.90
C PRO A 40 8.62 5.84 13.18
N PHE A 41 9.17 5.48 14.33
CA PHE A 41 8.80 6.01 15.64
C PHE A 41 10.04 6.57 16.35
N GLU A 42 9.84 7.57 17.20
CA GLU A 42 10.93 8.16 17.97
C GLU A 42 11.27 7.26 19.17
N ARG A 43 12.56 6.95 19.34
CA ARG A 43 13.07 6.26 20.53
C ARG A 43 14.46 6.78 20.88
N GLY A 44 14.59 7.37 22.06
CA GLY A 44 15.89 7.87 22.53
C GLY A 44 16.52 8.90 21.58
N GLY A 45 15.72 9.75 20.95
CA GLY A 45 16.18 10.79 20.02
C GLY A 45 16.52 10.31 18.61
N THR A 46 16.28 9.03 18.29
CA THR A 46 16.46 8.48 16.93
C THR A 46 15.11 8.03 16.37
N PHE A 47 14.85 8.31 15.09
CA PHE A 47 13.68 7.79 14.38
C PHE A 47 14.03 6.44 13.75
N GLU A 48 13.39 5.38 14.21
CA GLU A 48 13.58 4.02 13.68
C GLU A 48 12.23 3.39 13.36
N ALA A 49 12.15 2.66 12.24
CA ALA A 49 10.98 1.81 11.96
C ALA A 49 11.20 0.40 12.54
N PRO A 50 10.13 -0.33 12.91
CA PRO A 50 10.26 -1.70 13.41
C PRO A 50 11.08 -2.61 12.49
N ILE A 51 10.91 -2.48 11.18
CA ILE A 51 11.66 -3.27 10.21
C ILE A 51 13.15 -2.93 10.18
N THR A 52 13.51 -1.66 10.39
CA THR A 52 14.92 -1.23 10.47
C THR A 52 15.62 -1.88 11.64
N ARG A 53 14.94 -1.94 12.79
CA ARG A 53 15.47 -2.61 13.97
C ARG A 53 15.58 -4.13 13.79
N ALA A 54 14.55 -4.77 13.22
CA ALA A 54 14.48 -6.22 13.13
C ALA A 54 15.40 -6.80 12.05
N LEU A 55 15.50 -6.12 10.91
CA LEU A 55 16.15 -6.65 9.70
C LEU A 55 17.29 -5.77 9.17
N GLY A 56 17.59 -4.64 9.81
CA GLY A 56 18.62 -3.70 9.34
C GLY A 56 18.26 -2.97 8.04
N LYS A 57 16.99 -3.01 7.62
CA LYS A 57 16.57 -2.44 6.34
C LYS A 57 15.93 -1.04 6.47
N PRO A 58 16.12 -0.12 5.51
CA PRO A 58 15.52 1.20 5.59
C PRO A 58 13.98 1.15 5.53
N PRO A 59 13.28 2.13 6.12
CA PRO A 59 11.84 2.26 5.97
C PRO A 59 11.48 2.58 4.51
N ASN A 60 10.33 2.08 4.05
CA ASN A 60 9.81 2.41 2.72
C ASN A 60 8.64 3.40 2.83
N LYS A 61 8.87 4.65 2.43
CA LYS A 61 7.87 5.73 2.47
C LYS A 61 6.65 5.47 1.59
N ASP A 62 6.76 4.64 0.56
CA ASP A 62 5.63 4.36 -0.34
C ASP A 62 4.58 3.46 0.34
N CYS A 63 4.94 2.78 1.44
CA CYS A 63 3.98 2.08 2.31
C CYS A 63 3.04 3.05 3.04
N LEU A 64 3.36 4.34 3.06
CA LEU A 64 2.56 5.37 3.73
C LEU A 64 1.47 5.94 2.80
N GLN A 65 1.52 5.62 1.50
CA GLN A 65 0.52 6.06 0.53
C GLN A 65 -0.85 5.47 0.87
N PRO A 66 -1.96 6.23 0.77
CA PRO A 66 -3.28 5.76 1.22
C PRO A 66 -3.73 4.50 0.46
N PHE A 67 -4.17 3.49 1.19
CA PHE A 67 -4.75 2.29 0.61
C PHE A 67 -5.95 2.65 -0.28
N GLY A 68 -6.00 2.07 -1.48
CA GLY A 68 -7.05 2.31 -2.45
C GLY A 68 -6.95 3.65 -3.20
N CYS A 69 -5.88 4.42 -3.04
CA CYS A 69 -5.69 5.63 -3.85
C CYS A 69 -5.45 5.29 -5.32
N LEU A 70 -5.68 6.28 -6.20
CA LEU A 70 -5.35 6.18 -7.61
C LEU A 70 -3.83 6.09 -7.78
N VAL A 71 -3.42 5.20 -8.66
CA VAL A 71 -2.07 5.12 -9.19
C VAL A 71 -2.08 5.08 -10.71
N GLU A 72 -1.08 5.70 -11.32
CA GLU A 72 -0.83 5.59 -12.75
C GLU A 72 0.49 4.88 -13.03
N TYR A 73 0.53 4.05 -14.07
CA TYR A 73 1.76 3.38 -14.47
C TYR A 73 1.89 3.20 -15.97
N LYS A 74 3.13 3.05 -16.44
CA LYS A 74 3.45 2.79 -17.83
C LYS A 74 3.53 1.28 -18.07
N THR A 75 2.76 0.79 -19.05
CA THR A 75 2.91 -0.58 -19.57
C THR A 75 4.22 -0.73 -20.33
N PRO A 76 4.71 -1.98 -20.57
CA PRO A 76 5.90 -2.21 -21.40
C PRO A 76 5.81 -1.61 -22.82
N LYS A 77 4.59 -1.43 -23.34
CA LYS A 77 4.34 -0.78 -24.64
C LYS A 77 4.21 0.75 -24.56
N GLY A 78 4.49 1.36 -23.41
CA GLY A 78 4.49 2.82 -23.22
C GLY A 78 3.12 3.46 -22.92
N ALA A 79 2.03 2.70 -22.97
CA ALA A 79 0.70 3.21 -22.63
C ALA A 79 0.56 3.46 -21.11
N THR A 80 -0.06 4.57 -20.72
CA THR A 80 -0.44 4.86 -19.33
C THR A 80 -1.70 4.06 -18.96
N GLN A 81 -1.71 3.47 -17.76
CA GLN A 81 -2.86 2.82 -17.17
C GLN A 81 -3.14 3.40 -15.79
N LYS A 82 -4.43 3.53 -15.45
CA LYS A 82 -4.92 3.89 -14.12
C LYS A 82 -5.25 2.60 -13.36
N ALA A 83 -4.88 2.51 -12.09
CA ALA A 83 -5.19 1.40 -11.20
C ALA A 83 -5.38 1.89 -9.76
N VAL A 84 -5.71 0.97 -8.86
CA VAL A 84 -5.95 1.21 -7.44
C VAL A 84 -4.79 0.64 -6.64
N PHE A 85 -4.21 1.41 -5.73
CA PHE A 85 -3.11 0.94 -4.88
C PHE A 85 -3.60 -0.02 -3.80
N LEU A 86 -2.96 -1.18 -3.66
CA LEU A 86 -3.27 -2.17 -2.62
C LEU A 86 -2.15 -2.35 -1.59
N GLY A 87 -0.95 -1.82 -1.86
CA GLY A 87 0.20 -1.93 -0.97
C GLY A 87 1.49 -2.25 -1.70
N VAL A 88 2.53 -2.49 -0.92
CA VAL A 88 3.80 -3.02 -1.42
C VAL A 88 3.92 -4.48 -1.00
N ASP A 89 4.71 -5.26 -1.74
CA ASP A 89 4.99 -6.64 -1.36
C ASP A 89 5.89 -6.69 -0.10
N ILE A 90 5.47 -7.53 0.86
CA ILE A 90 6.09 -7.70 2.16
C ILE A 90 7.51 -8.26 2.05
N GLY A 91 7.77 -9.10 1.05
CA GLY A 91 9.12 -9.63 0.79
C GLY A 91 10.14 -8.55 0.44
N MET A 92 9.67 -7.35 0.10
CA MET A 92 10.47 -6.31 -0.57
C MET A 92 10.61 -5.06 0.28
N PHE A 93 10.11 -5.10 1.51
CA PHE A 93 10.37 -4.04 2.46
C PHE A 93 11.88 -3.87 2.64
N GLY A 94 12.34 -2.65 2.40
CA GLY A 94 13.70 -2.22 2.64
C GLY A 94 14.72 -2.61 1.57
N GLU A 95 14.29 -3.02 0.38
CA GLU A 95 15.10 -2.88 -0.83
C GLU A 95 15.11 -1.41 -1.27
N LYS A 96 16.24 -0.94 -1.84
CA LYS A 96 16.45 0.48 -2.21
C LYS A 96 15.42 1.00 -3.23
N ASP A 97 14.79 0.09 -3.97
CA ASP A 97 13.65 0.30 -4.85
C ASP A 97 12.63 -0.80 -4.53
N PRO A 98 11.36 -0.50 -4.21
CA PRO A 98 10.33 -1.54 -4.16
C PRO A 98 10.20 -2.10 -5.59
N PRO A 99 10.52 -3.37 -5.84
CA PRO A 99 10.55 -3.86 -7.21
C PRO A 99 9.16 -4.28 -7.71
N ALA A 100 8.11 -4.18 -6.87
CA ALA A 100 6.73 -4.09 -7.30
C ALA A 100 5.76 -3.48 -6.26
N PHE A 101 4.80 -2.70 -6.77
CA PHE A 101 3.58 -2.28 -6.09
C PHE A 101 2.44 -3.23 -6.45
N ASN A 102 1.66 -3.64 -5.46
CA ASN A 102 0.41 -4.37 -5.68
C ASN A 102 -0.67 -3.35 -6.04
N VAL A 103 -1.25 -3.51 -7.24
CA VAL A 103 -2.32 -2.65 -7.74
C VAL A 103 -3.47 -3.49 -8.24
N TYR A 104 -4.69 -2.98 -8.12
CA TYR A 104 -5.88 -3.56 -8.71
C TYR A 104 -6.28 -2.78 -9.95
N ASP A 105 -6.35 -3.47 -11.10
CA ASP A 105 -6.87 -2.91 -12.33
C ASP A 105 -8.37 -3.23 -12.44
N PRO A 106 -9.26 -2.26 -12.28
CA PRO A 106 -10.70 -2.48 -12.32
C PRO A 106 -11.23 -2.81 -13.72
N LYS A 107 -10.52 -2.43 -14.79
CA LYS A 107 -10.94 -2.75 -16.17
C LYS A 107 -10.79 -4.24 -16.43
N THR A 108 -9.71 -4.82 -15.93
CA THR A 108 -9.43 -6.26 -16.09
C THR A 108 -9.88 -7.10 -14.90
N LYS A 109 -10.30 -6.44 -13.80
CA LYS A 109 -10.63 -7.05 -12.50
C LYS A 109 -9.52 -7.97 -12.00
N ARG A 110 -8.27 -7.50 -12.11
CA ARG A 110 -7.09 -8.29 -11.74
C ARG A 110 -6.13 -7.48 -10.89
N GLU A 111 -5.59 -8.14 -9.88
CA GLU A 111 -4.41 -7.68 -9.18
C GLU A 111 -3.17 -7.83 -10.07
N LYS A 112 -2.27 -6.87 -9.98
CA LYS A 112 -1.03 -6.79 -10.76
C LYS A 112 0.09 -6.30 -9.87
N GLN A 113 1.27 -6.79 -10.15
CA GLN A 113 2.51 -6.25 -9.62
C GLN A 113 3.12 -5.31 -10.65
N VAL A 114 3.44 -4.09 -10.23
CA VAL A 114 3.95 -3.03 -11.12
C VAL A 114 5.18 -2.40 -10.51
N ALA A 115 6.29 -2.38 -11.23
CA ALA A 115 7.57 -1.89 -10.69
C ALA A 115 7.59 -0.39 -10.38
N LYS A 116 6.87 0.43 -11.14
CA LYS A 116 6.86 1.89 -10.97
C LYS A 116 5.46 2.43 -11.16
N VAL A 117 5.03 3.26 -10.21
CA VAL A 117 3.75 3.96 -10.25
C VAL A 117 3.93 5.42 -9.86
N GLU A 118 3.03 6.26 -10.33
CA GLU A 118 2.81 7.62 -9.84
C GLU A 118 1.58 7.61 -8.93
N PHE A 119 1.70 8.20 -7.74
CA PHE A 119 0.65 8.20 -6.73
C PHE A 119 -0.20 9.47 -6.79
N PHE A 120 -1.51 9.29 -6.67
CA PHE A 120 -2.47 10.38 -6.50
C PHE A 120 -3.20 10.16 -5.16
N PRO A 121 -2.56 10.50 -4.02
CA PRO A 121 -2.98 10.05 -2.69
C PRO A 121 -4.36 10.55 -2.25
N ASN A 122 -4.88 11.61 -2.88
CA ASN A 122 -6.17 12.20 -2.54
C ASN A 122 -7.32 11.76 -3.47
N LYS A 123 -7.05 10.88 -4.43
CA LYS A 123 -8.05 10.38 -5.38
C LYS A 123 -8.37 8.92 -5.06
N PHE A 124 -9.63 8.58 -4.86
CA PHE A 124 -10.07 7.22 -4.51
C PHE A 124 -11.06 6.70 -5.55
N PRO A 125 -10.59 6.06 -6.63
CA PRO A 125 -11.45 5.78 -7.78
C PRO A 125 -12.61 4.83 -7.52
N MET A 126 -12.48 3.97 -6.51
CA MET A 126 -13.54 3.03 -6.13
C MET A 126 -14.66 3.72 -5.35
N ARG A 127 -14.39 4.89 -4.76
CA ARG A 127 -15.36 5.76 -4.09
C ARG A 127 -15.88 6.87 -5.01
N ASP A 128 -14.97 7.53 -5.73
CA ASP A 128 -15.22 8.81 -6.41
C ASP A 128 -15.33 8.67 -7.95
N GLY A 129 -14.96 7.52 -8.52
CA GLY A 129 -14.85 7.32 -9.98
C GLY A 129 -13.45 7.62 -10.54
N PHE A 130 -13.22 7.25 -11.81
CA PHE A 130 -11.90 7.26 -12.45
C PHE A 130 -11.54 8.56 -13.21
N ASP A 131 -12.28 9.65 -12.97
CA ASP A 131 -12.16 10.94 -13.68
C ASP A 131 -10.70 11.48 -13.73
#